data_AF-A0AAU6V546-F1
#
_entry.id   AF-A0AAU6V546-F1
#
_cell.length_a   1.000
_cell.length_b   1.000
_cell.length_c   1.000
_cell.angle_alpha   90.00
_cell.angle_beta   90.00
_cell.angle_gamma   90.00
#
_symmetry.space_group_name_H-M   'P 1'
#
loop_
_entity.id
_entity.type
_entity.pdbx_description
1 polymer ?
#
loop_
_entity_poly.entity_id
_entity_poly.type
_entity_poly.pdbx_seq_one_letter_code
_entity_poly.pdbx_strand_id
1 'polypeptide(L)'
;MYNTAKKQVWYGELRTARGNAIVVHDNQLPEASPGRIYLFNSQRNAIIEYVEDIVKPNLHDLGEDEAKAAEREFGSAFKAVRSEFMQKQQARVNLNNVKDSAPARKPKPEPEVEVEADNMGDDFDDDWDDSFDD
;
A
#
# COMPACT_ATOMS: atom_id res chain seq x y z
N MET A 1 -8.55 8.68 24.39
CA MET A 1 -7.57 7.56 24.35
C MET A 1 -8.29 6.42 23.65
N TYR A 2 -7.77 5.92 22.52
CA TYR A 2 -8.39 4.84 21.74
C TYR A 2 -8.71 3.67 22.64
N ASN A 3 -9.99 3.44 22.86
CA ASN A 3 -10.44 2.46 23.84
C ASN A 3 -10.50 1.08 23.19
N THR A 4 -9.33 0.58 22.79
CA THR A 4 -9.13 -0.77 22.24
C THR A 4 -9.49 -1.86 23.25
N ALA A 5 -9.52 -1.56 24.55
CA ALA A 5 -9.81 -2.55 25.58
C ALA A 5 -11.31 -2.78 25.84
N LYS A 6 -12.22 -1.89 25.40
CA LYS A 6 -13.65 -1.97 25.75
C LYS A 6 -14.61 -2.09 24.57
N LYS A 7 -14.23 -1.68 23.37
CA LYS A 7 -15.07 -1.80 22.16
C LYS A 7 -14.36 -2.66 21.12
N GLN A 8 -15.07 -3.65 20.59
CA GLN A 8 -14.58 -4.52 19.52
C GLN A 8 -14.23 -3.72 18.25
N VAL A 9 -15.03 -2.67 17.98
CA VAL A 9 -14.83 -1.72 16.88
C VAL A 9 -14.88 -0.30 17.45
N TRP A 10 -13.90 0.52 17.11
CA TRP A 10 -13.80 1.93 17.48
C TRP A 10 -13.91 2.80 16.23
N TYR A 11 -14.71 3.85 16.32
CA TYR A 11 -14.90 4.85 15.27
C TYR A 11 -14.30 6.17 15.75
N GLY A 12 -13.49 6.79 14.91
CA GLY A 12 -12.91 8.09 15.20
C GLY A 12 -12.68 8.90 13.95
N GLU A 13 -12.09 10.07 14.12
CA GLU A 13 -11.63 10.91 13.04
C GLU A 13 -10.12 11.05 13.08
N LEU A 14 -9.47 10.94 11.93
CA LEU A 14 -8.07 11.24 11.73
C LEU A 14 -7.97 12.65 11.14
N ARG A 15 -7.44 13.59 11.92
CA ARG A 15 -7.20 14.96 11.48
C ARG A 15 -5.80 15.06 10.91
N THR A 16 -5.70 15.35 9.62
CA THR A 16 -4.41 15.57 8.96
C THR A 16 -4.37 16.96 8.34
N ALA A 17 -3.18 17.46 8.01
CA ALA A 17 -3.04 18.70 7.26
C ALA A 17 -3.78 18.70 5.91
N ARG A 18 -4.09 17.50 5.36
CA ARG A 18 -4.83 17.32 4.11
C ARG A 18 -6.35 17.28 4.30
N GLY A 19 -6.83 17.26 5.54
CA GLY A 19 -8.24 17.16 5.89
C GLY A 19 -8.51 16.09 6.94
N ASN A 20 -9.79 16.04 7.33
CA ASN A 20 -10.30 15.13 8.34
C ASN A 20 -10.93 13.93 7.64
N ALA A 21 -10.60 12.72 8.09
CA ALA A 21 -11.14 11.49 7.55
C ALA A 21 -11.70 10.63 8.68
N ILE A 22 -12.89 10.07 8.48
CA ILE A 22 -13.45 9.09 9.42
C ILE A 22 -12.65 7.80 9.29
N VAL A 23 -12.20 7.28 10.43
CA VAL A 23 -11.43 6.06 10.52
C VAL A 23 -12.08 5.06 11.47
N VAL A 24 -11.90 3.79 11.16
CA VAL A 24 -12.42 2.69 11.99
C VAL A 24 -11.27 1.77 12.37
N HIS A 25 -11.14 1.52 13.67
CA HIS A 25 -10.20 0.56 14.22
C HIS A 25 -10.98 -0.67 14.71
N ASP A 26 -10.46 -1.86 14.43
CA ASP A 26 -11.08 -3.13 14.85
C ASP A 26 -10.01 -4.03 15.44
N ASN A 27 -10.24 -4.50 16.67
CA ASN A 27 -9.31 -5.39 17.39
C ASN A 27 -9.33 -6.82 16.86
N GLN A 28 -10.28 -7.18 15.99
CA GLN A 28 -10.28 -8.48 15.33
C GLN A 28 -9.37 -8.53 14.10
N LEU A 29 -8.81 -7.39 13.69
CA LEU A 29 -7.77 -7.38 12.67
C LEU A 29 -6.48 -7.95 13.27
N PRO A 30 -5.68 -8.67 12.48
CA PRO A 30 -4.39 -9.17 12.94
C PRO A 30 -3.50 -8.01 13.38
N GLU A 31 -2.60 -8.30 14.31
CA GLU A 31 -1.60 -7.31 14.75
C GLU A 31 -0.76 -6.89 13.54
N ALA A 32 -0.64 -5.57 13.34
CA ALA A 32 0.17 -5.04 12.28
C ALA A 32 1.66 -5.17 12.63
N SER A 33 2.53 -4.73 11.72
CA SER A 33 3.96 -4.66 12.00
C SER A 33 4.24 -3.84 13.28
N PRO A 34 5.34 -4.09 14.00
CA PRO A 34 5.64 -3.37 15.24
C PRO A 34 5.58 -1.85 15.07
N GLY A 35 4.80 -1.17 15.91
CA GLY A 35 4.59 0.28 15.86
C GLY A 35 3.61 0.75 14.77
N ARG A 36 2.82 -0.16 14.20
CA ARG A 36 1.81 0.15 13.19
C ARG A 36 0.42 -0.30 13.64
N ILE A 37 -0.60 0.31 13.05
CA ILE A 37 -2.00 -0.05 13.28
C ILE A 37 -2.76 -0.10 11.96
N TYR A 38 -3.70 -1.04 11.86
CA TYR A 38 -4.66 -1.06 10.76
C TYR A 38 -5.85 -0.17 11.09
N LEU A 39 -6.16 0.73 10.16
CA LEU A 39 -7.33 1.60 10.23
C LEU A 39 -8.03 1.58 8.87
N PHE A 40 -9.34 1.33 8.89
CA PHE A 40 -10.17 1.58 7.73
C PHE A 40 -10.32 3.08 7.54
N ASN A 41 -10.01 3.58 6.36
CA ASN A 41 -10.15 4.99 6.00
C ASN A 41 -11.38 5.15 5.07
N SER A 42 -12.38 5.92 5.53
CA SER A 42 -13.61 6.21 4.78
C SER A 42 -13.36 6.86 3.42
N GLN A 43 -12.39 7.79 3.32
CA GLN A 43 -12.08 8.50 2.07
C GLN A 43 -11.45 7.58 1.02
N ARG A 44 -10.66 6.60 1.47
CA ARG A 44 -9.99 5.63 0.58
C ARG A 44 -10.78 4.32 0.45
N ASN A 45 -11.86 4.19 1.23
CA ASN A 45 -12.68 3.01 1.35
C ASN A 45 -11.87 1.70 1.48
N ALA A 46 -10.81 1.73 2.29
CA ALA A 46 -9.84 0.65 2.41
C ALA A 46 -9.21 0.59 3.81
N ILE A 47 -8.81 -0.62 4.24
CA ILE A 47 -7.97 -0.82 5.43
C ILE A 47 -6.53 -0.51 5.06
N ILE A 48 -5.93 0.43 5.79
CA ILE A 48 -4.58 0.94 5.55
C ILE A 48 -3.76 0.78 6.82
N GLU A 49 -2.50 0.40 6.63
CA GLU A 49 -1.51 0.35 7.69
C GLU A 49 -0.94 1.74 7.94
N TYR A 50 -1.09 2.25 9.15
CA TYR A 50 -0.53 3.53 9.60
C TYR A 50 0.54 3.32 10.65
N VAL A 51 1.49 4.24 10.73
CA VAL A 51 2.47 4.30 11.82
C VAL A 51 1.78 4.86 13.05
N GLU A 52 1.67 4.06 14.11
CA GLU A 52 0.91 4.37 15.32
C GLU A 52 1.35 5.69 15.95
N ASP A 53 2.67 5.92 16.02
CA ASP A 53 3.28 7.10 16.63
C ASP A 53 2.86 8.42 15.96
N ILE A 54 2.66 8.39 14.64
CA ILE A 54 2.27 9.56 13.83
C ILE A 54 0.77 9.82 13.92
N VAL A 55 -0.04 8.75 13.93
CA VAL A 55 -1.50 8.89 13.91
C VAL A 55 -2.10 9.06 15.31
N LYS A 56 -1.51 8.48 16.35
CA LYS A 56 -1.98 8.60 17.74
C LYS A 56 -2.32 10.03 18.19
N PRO A 57 -1.46 11.04 17.99
CA PRO A 57 -1.77 12.41 18.40
C PRO A 57 -2.83 13.08 17.52
N ASN A 58 -3.11 12.53 16.34
CA ASN A 58 -3.96 13.10 15.32
C ASN A 58 -5.32 12.42 15.18
N LEU A 59 -5.54 11.27 15.84
CA LEU A 59 -6.88 10.72 15.92
C LEU A 59 -7.65 11.29 17.11
N HIS A 60 -8.95 11.40 16.91
CA HIS A 60 -9.87 11.92 17.88
C HIS A 60 -11.07 10.99 17.97
N ASP A 61 -11.54 10.81 19.19
CA ASP A 61 -12.77 10.08 19.46
C ASP A 61 -13.95 10.86 18.86
N LEU A 62 -14.79 10.19 18.08
CA LEU A 62 -16.05 10.77 17.60
C LEU A 62 -17.07 10.81 18.74
N GLY A 63 -17.98 11.80 18.69
CA GLY A 63 -19.15 11.81 19.58
C GLY A 63 -20.05 10.59 19.35
N GLU A 64 -20.92 10.25 20.30
CA GLU A 64 -21.79 9.07 20.17
C GLU A 64 -22.74 9.16 18.96
N ASP A 65 -23.25 10.35 18.65
CA ASP A 65 -24.11 10.57 17.48
C ASP A 65 -23.34 10.44 16.16
N GLU A 66 -22.13 10.99 16.10
CA GLU A 66 -21.25 10.89 14.92
C GLU A 66 -20.75 9.46 14.70
N ALA A 67 -20.41 8.75 15.77
CA ALA A 67 -20.00 7.35 15.71
C ALA A 67 -21.14 6.47 15.17
N LYS A 68 -22.39 6.72 15.58
CA LYS A 68 -23.57 6.03 15.04
C LYS A 68 -23.81 6.36 13.57
N ALA A 69 -23.63 7.62 13.17
CA ALA A 69 -23.72 8.02 11.77
C ALA A 69 -22.66 7.30 10.92
N ALA A 70 -21.40 7.31 11.37
CA ALA A 70 -20.29 6.63 10.73
C ALA A 70 -20.50 5.11 10.66
N GLU A 71 -21.05 4.49 11.71
CA GLU A 71 -21.38 3.06 11.69
C GLU A 71 -22.47 2.74 10.65
N ARG A 72 -23.49 3.59 10.52
CA ARG A 72 -24.57 3.39 9.53
C ARG A 72 -24.08 3.60 8.09
N GLU A 73 -23.20 4.57 7.88
CA GLU A 73 -22.69 4.94 6.56
C GLU A 73 -21.56 4.02 6.10
N PHE A 74 -20.55 3.80 6.95
CA PHE A 74 -19.33 3.09 6.61
C PHE A 74 -19.26 1.66 7.15
N GLY A 75 -20.12 1.27 8.09
CA GLY A 75 -20.07 -0.06 8.70
C GLY A 75 -20.23 -1.21 7.69
N SER A 76 -21.07 -1.03 6.67
CA SER A 76 -21.24 -2.01 5.58
C SER A 76 -19.98 -2.12 4.72
N ALA A 77 -19.39 -0.99 4.33
CA ALA A 77 -18.17 -0.95 3.53
C ALA A 77 -16.98 -1.53 4.32
N PHE A 78 -16.86 -1.17 5.59
CA PHE A 78 -15.87 -1.71 6.50
C PHE A 78 -15.96 -3.25 6.59
N LYS A 79 -17.17 -3.82 6.75
CA LYS A 79 -17.35 -5.28 6.79
C LYS A 79 -16.92 -5.97 5.48
N ALA A 80 -17.27 -5.38 4.34
CA ALA A 80 -16.89 -5.91 3.03
C ALA A 80 -15.35 -5.92 2.87
N VAL A 81 -14.72 -4.77 3.10
CA VAL A 81 -13.26 -4.61 3.00
C VAL A 81 -12.54 -5.48 4.03
N ARG A 82 -13.06 -5.60 5.25
CA ARG A 82 -12.51 -6.49 6.28
C ARG A 82 -12.52 -7.95 5.81
N SER A 83 -13.61 -8.41 5.20
CA SER A 83 -13.69 -9.78 4.69
C SER A 83 -12.65 -10.01 3.59
N GLU A 84 -12.53 -9.08 2.63
CA GLU A 84 -11.50 -9.14 1.59
C GLU A 84 -10.07 -9.10 2.15
N PHE A 85 -9.83 -8.25 3.16
CA PHE A 85 -8.54 -8.10 3.80
C PHE A 85 -8.13 -9.39 4.51
N MET A 86 -9.05 -9.99 5.27
CA MET A 86 -8.84 -11.27 5.95
C MET A 86 -8.59 -12.41 4.95
N GLN A 87 -9.35 -12.46 3.85
CA GLN A 87 -9.13 -13.46 2.79
C GLN A 87 -7.75 -13.30 2.14
N LYS A 88 -7.35 -12.07 1.78
CA LYS A 88 -6.02 -11.78 1.21
C LYS A 88 -4.91 -12.13 2.18
N GLN A 89 -5.10 -11.85 3.47
CA GLN A 89 -4.09 -12.15 4.48
C GLN A 89 -3.97 -13.65 4.73
N GLN A 90 -5.08 -14.38 4.78
CA GLN A 90 -5.05 -15.84 4.81
C GLN A 90 -4.35 -16.41 3.57
N ALA A 91 -4.62 -15.88 2.37
CA ALA A 91 -3.94 -16.29 1.15
C ALA A 91 -2.42 -16.06 1.22
N ARG A 92 -1.97 -14.92 1.77
CA ARG A 92 -0.54 -14.63 1.97
C ARG A 92 0.12 -15.53 3.01
N VAL A 93 -0.55 -15.82 4.13
CA VAL A 93 -0.03 -16.77 5.13
C VAL A 93 0.11 -18.17 4.53
N ASN A 94 -0.85 -18.62 3.73
CA ASN A 94 -0.77 -19.90 3.03
C ASN A 94 0.37 -19.93 1.99
N LEU A 95 0.62 -18.83 1.29
CA LEU A 95 1.75 -18.71 0.34
C LEU A 95 3.11 -18.69 1.04
N ASN A 96 3.23 -18.06 2.21
CA ASN A 96 4.45 -18.13 3.02
C ASN A 96 4.72 -19.54 3.59
N ASN A 97 3.71 -20.41 3.63
CA ASN A 97 3.84 -21.82 3.99
C ASN A 97 4.28 -22.70 2.81
N VAL A 98 4.35 -22.16 1.59
CA VAL A 98 5.07 -22.81 0.50
C VAL A 98 6.54 -22.57 0.78
N LYS A 99 7.18 -23.54 1.44
CA LYS A 99 8.64 -23.65 1.51
C LYS A 99 9.19 -23.30 0.14
N ASP A 100 10.05 -22.30 0.12
CA ASP A 100 10.84 -21.84 -1.01
C ASP A 100 11.48 -23.06 -1.70
N SER A 101 10.75 -23.65 -2.66
CA SER A 101 11.33 -24.55 -3.63
C SER A 101 11.93 -23.64 -4.68
N ALA A 102 13.03 -23.00 -4.31
CA ALA A 102 13.86 -22.23 -5.22
C ALA A 102 14.17 -23.12 -6.43
N PRO A 103 13.76 -22.78 -7.66
CA PRO A 103 14.29 -23.45 -8.82
C PRO A 103 15.77 -23.06 -8.89
N ALA A 104 16.64 -24.04 -8.60
CA ALA A 104 18.09 -23.90 -8.69
C ALA A 104 18.45 -23.27 -10.05
N ARG A 105 18.87 -22.00 -10.02
CA ARG A 105 19.39 -21.32 -11.21
C ARG A 105 20.65 -22.06 -11.63
N LYS A 106 20.58 -22.79 -12.74
CA LYS A 106 21.75 -23.32 -13.43
C LYS A 106 22.62 -22.13 -13.87
N PRO A 107 23.92 -22.10 -13.54
CA PRO A 107 24.81 -21.03 -13.97
C PRO A 107 24.91 -21.04 -15.50
N LYS A 108 24.69 -19.88 -16.12
CA LYS A 108 24.84 -19.66 -17.55
C LYS A 108 26.32 -19.31 -17.82
N PRO A 109 27.01 -20.00 -18.75
CA PRO A 109 28.44 -19.76 -19.00
C PRO A 109 28.65 -18.37 -19.63
N GLU A 110 29.70 -17.69 -19.20
CA GLU A 110 30.22 -16.45 -19.80
C GLU A 110 30.64 -16.70 -21.26
N PRO A 111 30.25 -15.83 -22.21
CA PRO A 111 30.88 -15.84 -23.52
C PRO A 111 32.16 -15.01 -23.50
N GLU A 112 33.29 -15.68 -23.72
CA GLU A 112 34.54 -15.08 -24.16
C GLU A 112 34.30 -14.37 -25.50
N VAL A 113 34.67 -13.09 -25.60
CA VAL A 113 34.66 -12.35 -26.87
C VAL A 113 36.12 -12.08 -27.23
N GLU A 114 36.61 -12.84 -28.21
CA GLU A 114 37.92 -12.61 -28.84
C GLU A 114 37.72 -12.27 -30.34
N VAL A 115 38.34 -11.14 -30.70
CA VAL A 115 38.91 -10.65 -31.97
C VAL A 115 38.07 -10.26 -33.21
N GLU A 116 38.16 -8.95 -33.49
CA GLU A 116 38.64 -8.24 -34.72
C GLU A 116 38.05 -8.53 -36.10
N ALA A 117 37.63 -7.47 -36.80
CA ALA A 117 38.25 -7.02 -38.05
C ALA A 117 37.59 -5.72 -38.59
N ASP A 118 38.42 -4.69 -38.74
CA ASP A 118 38.17 -3.48 -39.54
C ASP A 118 37.91 -3.79 -41.03
N ASN A 119 36.92 -3.12 -41.66
CA ASN A 119 36.98 -2.76 -43.09
C ASN A 119 35.94 -1.68 -43.52
N MET A 120 36.45 -0.45 -43.70
CA MET A 120 36.23 0.57 -44.77
C MET A 120 34.85 1.05 -45.26
N GLY A 121 34.77 2.39 -45.40
CA GLY A 121 34.10 3.13 -46.50
C GLY A 121 32.90 3.98 -46.07
N ASP A 122 33.04 5.23 -45.60
CA ASP A 122 33.20 6.49 -46.37
C ASP A 122 31.97 6.84 -47.24
N ASP A 123 31.14 7.79 -46.79
CA ASP A 123 30.69 8.93 -47.61
C ASP A 123 29.97 10.00 -46.76
N PHE A 124 30.43 11.23 -46.94
CA PHE A 124 29.97 12.49 -46.34
C PHE A 124 28.80 13.10 -47.16
N ASP A 125 28.11 14.08 -46.55
CA ASP A 125 27.01 14.93 -47.06
C ASP A 125 25.63 14.24 -47.20
N ASP A 126 24.51 14.83 -46.79
CA ASP A 126 24.12 16.22 -46.93
C ASP A 126 22.93 16.57 -46.00
N ASP A 127 22.88 17.84 -45.63
CA ASP A 127 21.68 18.67 -45.43
C ASP A 127 20.72 18.41 -44.24
N TRP A 128 21.04 18.98 -43.07
CA TRP A 128 20.10 19.12 -41.95
C TRP A 128 19.53 20.55 -41.87
N ASP A 129 18.44 20.71 -42.61
CA ASP A 129 17.22 21.50 -42.33
C ASP A 129 17.35 22.95 -41.83
N ASP A 130 17.09 23.86 -42.77
CA ASP A 130 16.86 25.29 -42.61
C ASP A 130 15.42 25.55 -42.13
N SER A 131 15.25 26.11 -40.93
CA SER A 131 14.03 26.88 -40.59
C SER A 131 14.29 27.85 -39.41
N PHE A 132 14.81 29.02 -39.75
CA PHE A 132 14.64 30.25 -38.95
C PHE A 132 13.20 30.76 -39.13
N ASP A 133 12.46 30.92 -38.04
CA ASP A 133 11.13 31.57 -38.01
C ASP A 133 11.18 32.76 -37.02
N ASP A 134 10.78 33.93 -37.54
CA ASP A 134 10.50 35.26 -36.93
C ASP A 134 11.62 36.10 -36.28
#